data_AF-A0A0F9RC03-F1
#
_entry.id   AF-A0A0F9RC03-F1
#
_cell.length_a   1.000
_cell.length_b   1.000
_cell.length_c   1.000
_cell.angle_alpha   90.00
_cell.angle_beta   90.00
_cell.angle_gamma   90.00
#
_symmetry.space_group_name_H-M   'P 1'
#
loop_
_entity.id
_entity.type
_entity.pdbx_description
1 polymer ?
#
loop_
_entity_poly.entity_id
_entity_poly.type
_entity_poly.pdbx_seq_one_letter_code
_entity_poly.pdbx_strand_id
1 'polypeptide(L)'
;MCADLEKTVSIVFKGKDDLSKKLKSISGSLDTFGRGVTTLTDPLAGMARTVEKLELVFAGLAAGGIAYAFTKSKEFESASIDLQKVIGDQIEFLDEAKVAALGLSSQYGESSVEILQSTANFKQAGFDVQEAMTLTKNALDLVIAGDLEAAESSDILVRALKGFKAPASEAGRLMDIMNAVSEHYATNIRELATGMADLSPIANLMGFSMEQTAAILTPVIEIFGSGSEAARAFKTGLLRLIADQPKVQAALKALGVSQTDVNGKLRSGKDIMFDVAKAFQTAEKDQKLFLTTQLVGIQQAGKMVEAFDGLDKVLGVVEIGMNSAGSITKEVALRLASAEVAVNRFKVGWENLAIVVGDQFRAAATEAIEGGVAI
;
A
#
# COMPACT_ATOMS: atom_id res chain seq x y z
N MET A 1 -0.76 35.39 1.47
CA MET A 1 -0.31 34.91 0.15
C MET A 1 1.16 34.51 0.11
N CYS A 2 2.14 35.40 0.36
CA CYS A 2 3.57 35.00 0.32
C CYS A 2 3.97 33.98 1.42
N ALA A 3 3.42 34.10 2.64
CA ALA A 3 3.77 33.23 3.76
C ALA A 3 3.39 31.75 3.58
N ASP A 4 2.31 31.48 2.83
CA ASP A 4 1.81 30.11 2.61
C ASP A 4 2.60 29.41 1.48
N LEU A 5 3.01 30.19 0.48
CA LEU A 5 3.94 29.75 -0.55
C LEU A 5 5.33 29.46 0.04
N GLU A 6 5.87 30.36 0.87
CA GLU A 6 7.15 30.13 1.55
C GLU A 6 7.12 28.89 2.45
N LYS A 7 6.04 28.69 3.21
CA LYS A 7 5.86 27.51 4.05
C LYS A 7 5.80 26.24 3.20
N THR A 8 5.05 26.24 2.10
CA THR A 8 4.93 25.08 1.20
C THR A 8 6.23 24.79 0.47
N VAL A 9 6.92 25.81 -0.07
CA VAL A 9 8.26 25.66 -0.69
C VAL A 9 9.27 25.13 0.33
N SER A 10 9.20 25.57 1.59
CA SER A 10 10.08 25.07 2.65
C SER A 10 9.79 23.61 3.04
N ILE A 11 8.51 23.20 3.02
CA ILE A 11 8.08 21.81 3.23
C ILE A 11 8.57 20.92 2.10
N VAL A 12 8.47 21.39 0.85
CA VAL A 12 8.82 20.63 -0.36
C VAL A 12 10.34 20.49 -0.55
N PHE A 13 11.14 21.54 -0.27
CA PHE A 13 12.57 21.55 -0.63
C PHE A 13 13.55 21.54 0.54
N LYS A 14 13.11 21.51 1.81
CA LYS A 14 13.93 21.44 3.05
C LYS A 14 15.39 21.89 2.87
N GLY A 15 15.59 23.16 2.58
CA GLY A 15 16.92 23.70 2.34
C GLY A 15 16.88 25.20 2.08
N LYS A 16 17.01 26.00 3.15
CA LYS A 16 16.98 27.47 3.04
C LYS A 16 18.22 28.04 2.34
N ASP A 17 19.36 27.31 2.33
CA ASP A 17 20.67 27.87 1.96
C ASP A 17 21.32 27.35 0.66
N ASP A 18 20.81 26.27 0.03
CA ASP A 18 21.41 25.71 -1.20
C ASP A 18 20.51 25.78 -2.45
N LEU A 19 19.29 26.30 -2.30
CA LEU A 19 18.29 26.39 -3.35
C LEU A 19 18.77 27.28 -4.51
N SER A 20 19.39 28.42 -4.20
CA SER A 20 19.85 29.41 -5.18
C SER A 20 20.98 28.91 -6.10
N LYS A 21 21.82 27.97 -5.62
CA LYS A 21 22.93 27.42 -6.43
C LYS A 21 22.45 26.28 -7.33
N LYS A 22 21.54 25.42 -6.85
CA LYS A 22 20.93 24.34 -7.64
C LYS A 22 19.87 24.83 -8.64
N LEU A 23 19.15 25.92 -8.33
CA LEU A 23 18.25 26.60 -9.28
C LEU A 23 18.99 27.14 -10.51
N LYS A 24 20.22 27.64 -10.35
CA LYS A 24 21.05 28.15 -11.47
C LYS A 24 21.54 27.05 -12.42
N SER A 25 21.73 25.82 -11.95
CA SER A 25 22.06 24.70 -12.84
C SER A 25 20.84 24.16 -13.59
N ILE A 26 19.66 24.23 -12.96
CA ILE A 26 18.39 23.78 -13.56
C ILE A 26 17.88 24.79 -14.60
N SER A 27 18.11 26.10 -14.40
CA SER A 27 17.74 27.14 -15.38
C SER A 27 18.45 26.93 -16.72
N GLY A 28 19.71 26.50 -16.72
CA GLY A 28 20.45 26.21 -17.96
C GLY A 28 19.91 25.00 -18.74
N SER A 29 19.35 24.01 -18.06
CA SER A 29 18.70 22.84 -18.70
C SER A 29 17.29 23.17 -19.19
N LEU A 30 16.55 24.04 -18.48
CA LEU A 30 15.23 24.53 -18.89
C LEU A 30 15.30 25.48 -20.10
N ASP A 31 16.34 26.29 -20.22
CA ASP A 31 16.62 27.14 -21.41
C ASP A 31 16.84 26.33 -22.69
N THR A 32 17.20 25.06 -22.55
CA THR A 32 17.40 24.13 -23.67
C THR A 32 16.09 23.43 -24.05
N PHE A 33 15.21 23.18 -23.09
CA PHE A 33 13.86 22.64 -23.30
C PHE A 33 12.90 23.70 -23.89
N GLY A 34 13.02 24.97 -23.47
CA GLY A 34 12.18 26.08 -23.91
C GLY A 34 12.32 26.47 -25.39
N ARG A 35 13.41 26.07 -26.06
CA ARG A 35 13.62 26.33 -27.50
C ARG A 35 12.83 25.38 -28.42
N GLY A 36 12.18 24.35 -27.89
CA GLY A 36 11.45 23.34 -28.67
C GLY A 36 9.93 23.55 -28.80
N VAL A 37 9.33 24.55 -28.15
CA VAL A 37 7.87 24.74 -28.10
C VAL A 37 7.48 26.11 -28.64
N THR A 38 7.49 26.26 -29.96
CA THR A 38 6.95 27.45 -30.66
C THR A 38 5.87 27.04 -31.65
N THR A 39 4.63 26.83 -31.19
CA THR A 39 3.36 27.17 -31.88
C THR A 39 2.13 26.61 -31.16
N LEU A 40 1.52 27.38 -30.26
CA LEU A 40 0.12 27.25 -29.82
C LEU A 40 -0.35 28.63 -29.32
N THR A 41 -0.83 29.51 -30.21
CA THR A 41 -0.98 30.95 -29.90
C THR A 41 -2.38 31.46 -29.59
N ASP A 42 -3.45 30.71 -29.84
CA ASP A 42 -4.73 31.41 -30.00
C ASP A 42 -5.67 31.39 -28.76
N PRO A 43 -5.65 30.40 -27.84
CA PRO A 43 -6.42 30.51 -26.59
C PRO A 43 -5.68 31.20 -25.43
N LEU A 44 -4.36 31.38 -25.52
CA LEU A 44 -3.50 31.80 -24.40
C LEU A 44 -3.27 33.33 -24.32
N ALA A 45 -3.63 34.08 -25.38
CA ALA A 45 -3.39 35.53 -25.45
C ALA A 45 -4.17 36.35 -24.40
N GLY A 46 -5.32 35.84 -23.94
CA GLY A 46 -6.09 36.44 -22.84
C GLY A 46 -5.47 36.22 -21.47
N MET A 47 -4.78 35.08 -21.27
CA MET A 47 -4.12 34.73 -20.00
C MET A 47 -2.80 35.50 -19.81
N ALA A 48 -2.11 35.87 -20.88
CA ALA A 48 -0.86 36.63 -20.82
C ALA A 48 -1.01 38.03 -20.17
N ARG A 49 -2.20 38.65 -20.24
CA ARG A 49 -2.44 39.98 -19.66
C ARG A 49 -2.71 39.94 -18.15
N THR A 50 -3.16 38.80 -17.62
CA THR A 50 -3.38 38.60 -16.18
C THR A 50 -2.05 38.34 -15.44
N VAL A 51 -1.03 37.88 -16.17
CA VAL A 51 0.34 37.65 -15.65
C VAL A 51 1.06 38.96 -15.30
N GLU A 52 0.70 40.11 -15.89
CA GLU A 52 1.33 41.41 -15.62
C GLU A 52 1.15 41.92 -14.17
N LYS A 53 0.19 41.39 -13.40
CA LYS A 53 -0.11 41.84 -12.02
C LYS A 53 0.37 40.88 -10.91
N LEU A 54 1.03 39.77 -11.25
CA LEU A 54 1.52 38.78 -10.29
C LEU A 54 3.04 38.90 -10.16
N GLU A 55 3.49 39.66 -9.15
CA GLU A 55 4.90 39.97 -8.92
C GLU A 55 5.77 38.71 -8.74
N LEU A 56 6.83 38.64 -9.55
CA LEU A 56 8.12 37.94 -9.38
C LEU A 56 8.17 36.41 -9.17
N VAL A 57 7.10 35.73 -8.80
CA VAL A 57 7.09 34.26 -8.60
C VAL A 57 7.01 33.49 -9.93
N PHE A 58 6.47 34.11 -10.98
CA PHE A 58 6.17 33.45 -12.27
C PHE A 58 7.19 33.72 -13.39
N ALA A 59 8.18 34.59 -13.19
CA ALA A 59 9.07 35.06 -14.25
C ALA A 59 9.99 33.98 -14.87
N GLY A 60 10.05 32.78 -14.29
CA GLY A 60 10.85 31.64 -14.77
C GLY A 60 10.07 30.55 -15.51
N LEU A 61 8.75 30.62 -15.61
CA LEU A 61 7.94 29.58 -16.27
C LEU A 61 7.55 30.03 -17.69
N ALA A 62 8.25 29.51 -18.69
CA ALA A 62 7.78 29.58 -20.08
C ALA A 62 6.35 28.98 -20.20
N ALA A 63 5.66 29.22 -21.33
CA ALA A 63 4.28 28.76 -21.54
C ALA A 63 4.05 27.26 -21.25
N GLY A 64 5.04 26.40 -21.52
CA GLY A 64 4.98 24.97 -21.18
C GLY A 64 4.97 24.67 -19.67
N GLY A 65 5.61 25.50 -18.86
CA GLY A 65 5.62 25.36 -17.39
C GLY A 65 4.29 25.75 -16.75
N ILE A 66 3.62 26.79 -17.27
CA ILE A 66 2.28 27.19 -16.82
C ILE A 66 1.24 26.13 -17.19
N ALA A 67 1.28 25.60 -18.41
CA ALA A 67 0.39 24.52 -18.83
C ALA A 67 0.55 23.26 -17.97
N TYR A 68 1.80 22.88 -17.67
CA TYR A 68 2.10 21.76 -16.76
C TYR A 68 1.57 22.00 -15.34
N ALA A 69 1.81 23.19 -14.78
CA ALA A 69 1.32 23.59 -13.46
C ALA A 69 -0.21 23.54 -13.39
N PHE A 70 -0.90 24.08 -14.40
CA PHE A 70 -2.36 24.01 -14.51
C PHE A 70 -2.86 22.55 -14.55
N THR A 71 -2.23 21.68 -15.34
CA THR A 71 -2.59 20.25 -15.40
C THR A 71 -2.41 19.56 -14.05
N LYS A 72 -1.25 19.71 -13.40
CA LYS A 72 -0.98 19.07 -12.10
C LYS A 72 -1.91 19.56 -11.01
N SER A 73 -2.14 20.86 -10.97
CA SER A 73 -3.13 21.49 -10.08
C SER A 73 -4.52 20.91 -10.31
N LYS A 74 -4.96 20.71 -11.57
CA LYS A 74 -6.27 20.11 -11.90
C LYS A 74 -6.37 18.66 -11.43
N GLU A 75 -5.33 17.86 -11.61
CA GLU A 75 -5.28 16.47 -11.15
C GLU A 75 -5.42 16.39 -9.62
N PHE A 76 -4.68 17.23 -8.89
CA PHE A 76 -4.74 17.29 -7.43
C PHE A 76 -6.10 17.78 -6.92
N GLU A 77 -6.69 18.77 -7.57
CA GLU A 77 -8.05 19.23 -7.26
C GLU A 77 -9.10 18.13 -7.50
N SER A 78 -8.98 17.39 -8.62
CA SER A 78 -9.86 16.25 -8.89
C SER A 78 -9.78 15.18 -7.81
N ALA A 79 -8.57 14.78 -7.40
CA ALA A 79 -8.39 13.82 -6.30
C ALA A 79 -8.89 14.37 -4.95
N SER A 80 -8.73 15.67 -4.70
CA SER A 80 -9.28 16.33 -3.51
C SER A 80 -10.82 16.29 -3.51
N ILE A 81 -11.45 16.52 -4.66
CA ILE A 81 -12.91 16.41 -4.82
C ILE A 81 -13.39 14.98 -4.59
N ASP A 82 -12.66 13.98 -5.10
CA ASP A 82 -13.01 12.58 -4.88
C ASP A 82 -12.88 12.18 -3.41
N LEU A 83 -11.86 12.69 -2.71
CA LEU A 83 -11.76 12.55 -1.26
C LEU A 83 -12.90 13.27 -0.53
N GLN A 84 -13.24 14.50 -0.92
CA GLN A 84 -14.34 15.26 -0.34
C GLN A 84 -15.68 14.50 -0.44
N LYS A 85 -15.95 13.86 -1.59
CA LYS A 85 -17.18 13.06 -1.79
C LYS A 85 -17.32 11.94 -0.75
N VAL A 86 -16.20 11.36 -0.29
CA VAL A 86 -16.22 10.21 0.63
C VAL A 86 -16.06 10.62 2.09
N ILE A 87 -15.45 11.78 2.35
CA ILE A 87 -15.41 12.41 3.68
C ILE A 87 -16.79 12.98 4.06
N GLY A 88 -17.54 13.50 3.09
CA GLY A 88 -18.86 14.09 3.33
C GLY A 88 -18.77 15.43 4.08
N ASP A 89 -19.54 15.58 5.15
CA ASP A 89 -19.69 16.85 5.87
C ASP A 89 -18.47 17.23 6.73
N GLN A 90 -17.50 16.33 6.92
CA GLN A 90 -16.32 16.55 7.75
C GLN A 90 -15.20 17.30 6.99
N ILE A 91 -15.57 18.42 6.37
CA ILE A 91 -14.71 19.21 5.46
C ILE A 91 -13.45 19.72 6.17
N GLU A 92 -13.48 19.88 7.50
CA GLU A 92 -12.32 20.23 8.30
C GLU A 92 -11.12 19.29 8.10
N PHE A 93 -11.35 18.01 7.77
CA PHE A 93 -10.27 17.05 7.51
C PHE A 93 -9.77 17.08 6.06
N LEU A 94 -10.48 17.73 5.13
CA LEU A 94 -10.07 17.77 3.73
C LEU A 94 -8.75 18.54 3.57
N ASP A 95 -8.63 19.71 4.20
CA ASP A 95 -7.41 20.50 4.14
C ASP A 95 -6.26 19.81 4.89
N GLU A 96 -6.55 19.16 6.01
CA GLU A 96 -5.57 18.33 6.72
C GLU A 96 -5.04 17.21 5.83
N ALA A 97 -5.91 16.48 5.15
CA ALA A 97 -5.54 15.40 4.24
C ALA A 97 -4.75 15.90 3.03
N LYS A 98 -5.09 17.05 2.46
CA LYS A 98 -4.32 17.68 1.36
C LYS A 98 -2.91 18.07 1.80
N VAL A 99 -2.77 18.68 2.97
CA VAL A 99 -1.46 19.04 3.52
C VAL A 99 -0.65 17.79 3.86
N ALA A 100 -1.29 16.79 4.47
CA ALA A 100 -0.66 15.50 4.75
C ALA A 100 -0.19 14.82 3.47
N ALA A 101 -0.99 14.83 2.40
CA ALA A 101 -0.63 14.23 1.13
C ALA A 101 0.59 14.88 0.47
N LEU A 102 0.70 16.22 0.47
CA LEU A 102 1.88 16.93 -0.02
C LEU A 102 3.13 16.64 0.84
N GLY A 103 2.95 16.55 2.17
CA GLY A 103 4.02 16.20 3.10
C GLY A 103 4.53 14.77 2.91
N LEU A 104 3.61 13.81 2.83
CA LEU A 104 3.92 12.40 2.56
C LEU A 104 4.52 12.23 1.18
N SER A 105 4.02 12.93 0.16
CA SER A 105 4.61 12.94 -1.19
C SER A 105 6.08 13.33 -1.15
N SER A 106 6.39 14.44 -0.48
CA SER A 106 7.76 14.91 -0.32
C SER A 106 8.62 13.97 0.53
N GLN A 107 8.02 13.25 1.48
CA GLN A 107 8.72 12.30 2.36
C GLN A 107 8.95 10.94 1.70
N TYR A 108 8.03 10.42 0.91
CA TYR A 108 8.11 9.07 0.35
C TYR A 108 8.57 9.07 -1.11
N GLY A 109 8.47 10.21 -1.80
CA GLY A 109 8.75 10.28 -3.24
C GLY A 109 7.57 9.85 -4.10
N GLU A 110 6.38 9.77 -3.52
CA GLU A 110 5.14 9.33 -4.18
C GLU A 110 4.25 10.52 -4.58
N SER A 111 3.38 10.31 -5.56
CA SER A 111 2.48 11.36 -6.07
C SER A 111 1.47 11.77 -4.98
N SER A 112 1.34 13.08 -4.74
CA SER A 112 0.33 13.59 -3.80
C SER A 112 -1.11 13.31 -4.25
N VAL A 113 -1.33 13.14 -5.56
CA VAL A 113 -2.62 12.69 -6.14
C VAL A 113 -2.94 11.25 -5.75
N GLU A 114 -1.96 10.35 -5.87
CA GLU A 114 -2.11 8.93 -5.50
C GLU A 114 -2.29 8.76 -4.00
N ILE A 115 -1.62 9.59 -3.20
CA ILE A 115 -1.77 9.60 -1.75
C ILE A 115 -3.19 10.01 -1.34
N LEU A 116 -3.76 11.06 -1.96
CA LEU A 116 -5.16 11.44 -1.71
C LEU A 116 -6.14 10.34 -2.14
N GLN A 117 -5.89 9.68 -3.27
CA GLN A 117 -6.70 8.55 -3.73
C GLN A 117 -6.62 7.37 -2.75
N SER A 118 -5.44 7.07 -2.21
CA SER A 118 -5.26 6.07 -1.16
C SER A 118 -6.09 6.41 0.09
N THR A 119 -6.03 7.66 0.57
CA THR A 119 -6.87 8.11 1.68
C THR A 119 -8.37 7.97 1.37
N ALA A 120 -8.79 8.31 0.16
CA ALA A 120 -10.17 8.14 -0.27
C ALA A 120 -10.58 6.66 -0.29
N ASN A 121 -9.72 5.76 -0.76
CA ASN A 121 -9.96 4.31 -0.78
C ASN A 121 -10.15 3.74 0.64
N PHE A 122 -9.31 4.13 1.60
CA PHE A 122 -9.50 3.73 3.00
C PHE A 122 -10.80 4.28 3.59
N LYS A 123 -11.14 5.54 3.29
CA LYS A 123 -12.41 6.13 3.72
C LYS A 123 -13.62 5.39 3.12
N GLN A 124 -13.57 5.04 1.83
CA GLN A 124 -14.59 4.22 1.15
C GLN A 124 -14.70 2.82 1.73
N ALA A 125 -13.57 2.23 2.18
CA ALA A 125 -13.56 0.95 2.89
C ALA A 125 -14.18 1.04 4.30
N GLY A 126 -14.61 2.23 4.74
CA GLY A 126 -15.36 2.44 5.96
C GLY A 126 -14.48 2.69 7.19
N PHE A 127 -13.23 3.08 7.01
CA PHE A 127 -12.40 3.65 8.09
C PHE A 127 -12.79 5.12 8.31
N ASP A 128 -12.59 5.63 9.52
CA ASP A 128 -12.72 7.08 9.73
C ASP A 128 -11.60 7.87 9.02
N VAL A 129 -11.69 9.19 8.97
CA VAL A 129 -10.74 10.00 8.18
C VAL A 129 -9.33 9.96 8.78
N GLN A 130 -9.21 9.93 10.10
CA GLN A 130 -7.91 9.89 10.79
C GLN A 130 -7.26 8.51 10.64
N GLU A 131 -8.06 7.45 10.76
CA GLU A 131 -7.65 6.08 10.43
C GLU A 131 -7.22 5.99 8.97
N ALA A 132 -7.97 6.58 8.04
CA ALA A 132 -7.65 6.56 6.61
C ALA A 132 -6.32 7.24 6.31
N MET A 133 -6.02 8.40 6.92
CA MET A 133 -4.71 9.06 6.78
C MET A 133 -3.57 8.23 7.39
N THR A 134 -3.83 7.60 8.55
CA THR A 134 -2.85 6.71 9.19
C THR A 134 -2.54 5.50 8.30
N LEU A 135 -3.57 4.85 7.79
CA LEU A 135 -3.46 3.71 6.87
C LEU A 135 -2.83 4.11 5.54
N THR A 136 -3.06 5.33 5.06
CA THR A 136 -2.36 5.88 3.89
C THR A 136 -0.86 5.90 4.12
N LYS A 137 -0.40 6.37 5.28
CA LYS A 137 1.02 6.29 5.62
C LYS A 137 1.50 4.83 5.70
N ASN A 138 0.74 3.92 6.28
CA ASN A 138 1.10 2.50 6.31
C ASN A 138 1.17 1.89 4.89
N ALA A 139 0.29 2.29 3.98
CA ALA A 139 0.36 1.86 2.57
C ALA A 139 1.66 2.36 1.92
N LEU A 140 2.10 3.59 2.21
CA LEU A 140 3.39 4.11 1.73
C LEU A 140 4.59 3.41 2.37
N ASP A 141 4.51 3.00 3.64
CA ASP A 141 5.53 2.15 4.26
C ASP A 141 5.65 0.81 3.50
N LEU A 142 4.51 0.26 3.05
CA LEU A 142 4.45 -0.96 2.25
C LEU A 142 4.97 -0.76 0.81
N VAL A 143 4.71 0.39 0.17
CA VAL A 143 5.31 0.79 -1.11
C VAL A 143 6.83 0.71 -1.02
N ILE A 144 7.40 1.36 0.00
CA ILE A 144 8.86 1.46 0.17
C ILE A 144 9.49 0.10 0.47
N ALA A 145 8.92 -0.67 1.38
CA ALA A 145 9.52 -1.94 1.82
C ALA A 145 9.21 -3.11 0.88
N GLY A 146 8.03 -3.14 0.29
CA GLY A 146 7.56 -4.20 -0.59
C GLY A 146 7.74 -3.96 -2.08
N ASP A 147 8.24 -2.78 -2.47
CA ASP A 147 8.33 -2.36 -3.88
C ASP A 147 6.98 -2.48 -4.59
N LEU A 148 5.91 -2.06 -3.91
CA LEU A 148 4.51 -2.15 -4.33
C LEU A 148 4.02 -0.79 -4.84
N GLU A 149 2.97 -0.77 -5.66
CA GLU A 149 2.30 0.49 -6.02
C GLU A 149 1.43 1.00 -4.86
N ALA A 150 1.17 2.31 -4.76
CA ALA A 150 0.37 2.89 -3.69
C ALA A 150 -1.08 2.35 -3.69
N ALA A 151 -1.68 2.22 -4.87
CA ALA A 151 -3.02 1.66 -5.02
C ALA A 151 -3.08 0.18 -4.61
N GLU A 152 -2.09 -0.61 -5.04
CA GLU A 152 -1.95 -2.02 -4.68
C GLU A 152 -1.77 -2.19 -3.16
N SER A 153 -0.89 -1.41 -2.56
CA SER A 153 -0.63 -1.41 -1.10
C SER A 153 -1.89 -1.08 -0.30
N SER A 154 -2.69 -0.13 -0.78
CA SER A 154 -3.95 0.26 -0.15
C SER A 154 -4.99 -0.86 -0.21
N ASP A 155 -5.18 -1.49 -1.38
CA ASP A 155 -6.11 -2.63 -1.55
C ASP A 155 -5.72 -3.81 -0.65
N ILE A 156 -4.43 -4.15 -0.62
CA ILE A 156 -3.89 -5.22 0.23
C ILE A 156 -4.18 -4.95 1.70
N LEU A 157 -3.88 -3.76 2.21
CA LEU A 157 -4.12 -3.42 3.62
C LEU A 157 -5.61 -3.43 3.96
N VAL A 158 -6.47 -2.88 3.09
CA VAL A 158 -7.93 -2.94 3.27
C VAL A 158 -8.39 -4.40 3.38
N ARG A 159 -8.01 -5.24 2.41
CA ARG A 159 -8.45 -6.64 2.36
C ARG A 159 -7.96 -7.43 3.56
N ALA A 160 -6.68 -7.29 3.92
CA ALA A 160 -6.10 -7.98 5.05
C ALA A 160 -6.77 -7.56 6.37
N LEU A 161 -6.88 -6.26 6.66
CA LEU A 161 -7.50 -5.76 7.90
C LEU A 161 -8.98 -6.16 7.99
N LYS A 162 -9.75 -5.98 6.91
CA LYS A 162 -11.17 -6.36 6.90
C LYS A 162 -11.35 -7.87 7.01
N GLY A 163 -10.52 -8.68 6.35
CA GLY A 163 -10.57 -10.15 6.45
C GLY A 163 -10.27 -10.65 7.85
N PHE A 164 -9.24 -10.10 8.50
CA PHE A 164 -8.94 -10.37 9.90
C PHE A 164 -9.90 -9.71 10.89
N LYS A 165 -10.80 -8.82 10.42
CA LYS A 165 -11.63 -7.96 11.27
C LYS A 165 -10.80 -7.18 12.28
N ALA A 166 -9.62 -6.74 11.85
CA ALA A 166 -8.67 -6.00 12.66
C ALA A 166 -8.92 -4.48 12.52
N PRO A 167 -8.77 -3.70 13.61
CA PRO A 167 -8.84 -2.24 13.53
C PRO A 167 -7.64 -1.67 12.76
N ALA A 168 -7.73 -0.42 12.32
CA ALA A 168 -6.67 0.26 11.57
C ALA A 168 -5.31 0.24 12.31
N SER A 169 -5.33 0.28 13.64
CA SER A 169 -4.13 0.24 14.49
C SER A 169 -3.28 -1.02 14.33
N GLU A 170 -3.83 -2.12 13.79
CA GLU A 170 -3.09 -3.36 13.57
C GLU A 170 -2.30 -3.38 12.25
N ALA A 171 -2.44 -2.36 11.38
CA ALA A 171 -1.73 -2.29 10.11
C ALA A 171 -0.20 -2.35 10.28
N GLY A 172 0.33 -1.63 11.28
CA GLY A 172 1.76 -1.65 11.61
C GLY A 172 2.26 -3.04 11.98
N ARG A 173 1.52 -3.76 12.85
CA ARG A 173 1.85 -5.13 13.27
C ARG A 173 1.80 -6.10 12.11
N LEU A 174 0.79 -5.99 11.24
CA LEU A 174 0.70 -6.82 10.04
C LEU A 174 1.95 -6.67 9.16
N MET A 175 2.41 -5.44 8.94
CA MET A 175 3.63 -5.17 8.16
C MET A 175 4.91 -5.60 8.87
N ASP A 176 4.99 -5.41 10.19
CA ASP A 176 6.11 -5.91 11.00
C ASP A 176 6.28 -7.42 10.84
N ILE A 177 5.18 -8.18 10.93
CA ILE A 177 5.19 -9.64 10.72
C ILE A 177 5.74 -9.95 9.32
N MET A 178 5.21 -9.32 8.27
CA MET A 178 5.64 -9.61 6.89
C MET A 178 7.10 -9.26 6.64
N ASN A 179 7.56 -8.12 7.16
CA ASN A 179 8.94 -7.68 7.03
C ASN A 179 9.89 -8.65 7.74
N ALA A 180 9.65 -8.96 9.01
CA ALA A 180 10.50 -9.87 9.78
C ALA A 180 10.56 -11.26 9.12
N VAL A 181 9.43 -11.79 8.64
CA VAL A 181 9.43 -13.07 7.93
C VAL A 181 10.25 -13.02 6.64
N SER A 182 10.16 -11.93 5.87
CA SER A 182 10.96 -11.76 4.64
C SER A 182 12.45 -11.59 4.88
N GLU A 183 12.87 -11.10 6.05
CA GLU A 183 14.29 -11.01 6.44
C GLU A 183 14.90 -12.39 6.77
N HIS A 184 14.06 -13.35 7.19
CA HIS A 184 14.51 -14.64 7.72
C HIS A 184 14.30 -15.83 6.77
N TYR A 185 13.41 -15.71 5.79
CA TYR A 185 13.01 -16.81 4.89
C TYR A 185 13.07 -16.39 3.44
N ALA A 186 13.12 -17.36 2.51
CA ALA A 186 13.22 -17.11 1.07
C ALA A 186 11.87 -16.65 0.46
N THR A 187 11.37 -15.51 0.93
CA THR A 187 10.12 -14.87 0.52
C THR A 187 10.32 -13.35 0.45
N ASN A 188 9.28 -12.60 0.11
CA ASN A 188 9.31 -11.14 0.11
C ASN A 188 7.98 -10.55 0.62
N ILE A 189 8.00 -9.26 0.96
CA ILE A 189 6.83 -8.56 1.50
C ILE A 189 5.66 -8.56 0.53
N ARG A 190 5.89 -8.39 -0.79
CA ARG A 190 4.82 -8.39 -1.81
C ARG A 190 4.04 -9.71 -1.81
N GLU A 191 4.73 -10.85 -1.83
CA GLU A 191 4.09 -12.16 -1.85
C GLU A 191 3.43 -12.48 -0.50
N LEU A 192 4.06 -12.15 0.62
CA LEU A 192 3.43 -12.29 1.94
C LEU A 192 2.18 -11.44 2.05
N ALA A 193 2.22 -10.18 1.64
CA ALA A 193 1.09 -9.26 1.72
C ALA A 193 -0.08 -9.70 0.84
N THR A 194 0.22 -10.13 -0.39
CA THR A 194 -0.78 -10.73 -1.29
C THR A 194 -1.42 -11.98 -0.68
N GLY A 195 -0.60 -12.91 -0.18
CA GLY A 195 -1.09 -14.14 0.43
C GLY A 195 -1.91 -13.89 1.71
N MET A 196 -1.46 -12.97 2.56
CA MET A 196 -2.15 -12.55 3.78
C MET A 196 -3.50 -11.91 3.45
N ALA A 197 -3.55 -10.99 2.49
CA ALA A 197 -4.80 -10.36 2.05
C ALA A 197 -5.79 -11.41 1.50
N ASP A 198 -5.33 -12.32 0.63
CA ASP A 198 -6.15 -13.37 0.01
C ASP A 198 -6.69 -14.40 1.01
N LEU A 199 -5.90 -14.74 2.03
CA LEU A 199 -6.24 -15.77 3.00
C LEU A 199 -6.96 -15.22 4.24
N SER A 200 -6.79 -13.94 4.56
CA SER A 200 -7.22 -13.31 5.83
C SER A 200 -8.66 -13.64 6.28
N PRO A 201 -9.72 -13.62 5.43
CA PRO A 201 -11.07 -13.89 5.90
C PRO A 201 -11.25 -15.35 6.33
N ILE A 202 -10.59 -16.27 5.63
CA ILE A 202 -10.63 -17.70 5.92
C ILE A 202 -9.75 -18.01 7.12
N ALA A 203 -8.57 -17.43 7.21
CA ALA A 203 -7.66 -17.63 8.34
C ALA A 203 -8.34 -17.23 9.66
N ASN A 204 -8.95 -16.03 9.68
CA ASN A 204 -9.69 -15.53 10.84
C ASN A 204 -10.87 -16.45 11.20
N LEU A 205 -11.68 -16.85 10.22
CA LEU A 205 -12.79 -17.80 10.43
C LEU A 205 -12.30 -19.14 11.02
N MET A 206 -11.13 -19.60 10.59
CA MET A 206 -10.53 -20.87 11.04
C MET A 206 -9.75 -20.74 12.35
N GLY A 207 -9.67 -19.54 12.92
CA GLY A 207 -9.08 -19.27 14.23
C GLY A 207 -7.57 -19.02 14.23
N PHE A 208 -6.98 -18.67 13.08
CA PHE A 208 -5.57 -18.29 12.96
C PHE A 208 -5.34 -16.82 13.33
N SER A 209 -4.20 -16.52 13.98
CA SER A 209 -3.69 -15.16 14.11
C SER A 209 -2.98 -14.68 12.82
N MET A 210 -2.59 -13.41 12.76
CA MET A 210 -1.78 -12.88 11.65
C MET A 210 -0.43 -13.60 11.55
N GLU A 211 0.26 -13.80 12.69
CA GLU A 211 1.54 -14.51 12.75
C GLU A 211 1.39 -15.95 12.25
N GLN A 212 0.35 -16.65 12.72
CA GLN A 212 0.10 -18.02 12.29
C GLN A 212 -0.27 -18.11 10.82
N THR A 213 -0.95 -17.10 10.27
CA THR A 213 -1.29 -17.04 8.85
C THR A 213 -0.05 -16.83 8.00
N ALA A 214 0.81 -15.88 8.36
CA ALA A 214 2.09 -15.67 7.69
C ALA A 214 2.96 -16.94 7.76
N ALA A 215 2.95 -17.61 8.92
CA ALA A 215 3.69 -18.83 9.16
C ALA A 215 3.28 -19.98 8.25
N ILE A 216 1.98 -20.24 8.09
CA ILE A 216 1.54 -21.32 7.19
C ILE A 216 1.77 -20.97 5.72
N LEU A 217 1.68 -19.70 5.33
CA LEU A 217 1.95 -19.26 3.96
C LEU A 217 3.42 -19.42 3.58
N THR A 218 4.34 -19.19 4.51
CA THR A 218 5.78 -19.05 4.24
C THR A 218 6.41 -20.26 3.53
N PRO A 219 6.26 -21.52 4.00
CA PRO A 219 6.84 -22.68 3.32
C PRO A 219 6.37 -22.82 1.87
N VAL A 220 5.11 -22.49 1.59
CA VAL A 220 4.55 -22.59 0.24
C VAL A 220 5.09 -21.45 -0.64
N ILE A 221 5.21 -20.24 -0.10
CA ILE A 221 5.78 -19.11 -0.86
C ILE A 221 7.27 -19.35 -1.16
N GLU A 222 8.05 -19.90 -0.22
CA GLU A 222 9.47 -20.20 -0.47
C GLU A 222 9.70 -21.18 -1.62
N ILE A 223 8.81 -22.17 -1.77
CA ILE A 223 8.95 -23.21 -2.80
C ILE A 223 8.31 -22.80 -4.12
N PHE A 224 7.15 -22.13 -4.09
CA PHE A 224 6.36 -21.82 -5.29
C PHE A 224 6.45 -20.35 -5.72
N GLY A 225 7.05 -19.49 -4.91
CA GLY A 225 7.28 -18.08 -5.22
C GLY A 225 6.03 -17.21 -5.26
N SER A 226 4.86 -17.71 -4.84
CA SER A 226 3.59 -16.98 -4.96
C SER A 226 2.70 -17.05 -3.73
N GLY A 227 2.39 -15.88 -3.18
CA GLY A 227 1.44 -15.65 -2.10
C GLY A 227 0.01 -15.99 -2.48
N SER A 228 -0.43 -15.62 -3.68
CA SER A 228 -1.79 -15.95 -4.14
C SER A 228 -1.97 -17.45 -4.36
N GLU A 229 -0.94 -18.15 -4.86
CA GLU A 229 -1.00 -19.62 -4.95
C GLU A 229 -1.04 -20.29 -3.58
N ALA A 230 -0.25 -19.80 -2.62
CA ALA A 230 -0.27 -20.29 -1.25
C ALA A 230 -1.64 -20.05 -0.60
N ALA A 231 -2.18 -18.84 -0.67
CA ALA A 231 -3.49 -18.49 -0.14
C ALA A 231 -4.61 -19.34 -0.75
N ARG A 232 -4.56 -19.61 -2.07
CA ARG A 232 -5.52 -20.50 -2.73
C ARG A 232 -5.45 -21.93 -2.20
N ALA A 233 -4.24 -22.47 -2.03
CA ALA A 233 -4.04 -23.79 -1.48
C ALA A 233 -4.63 -23.91 -0.07
N PHE A 234 -4.31 -22.95 0.81
CA PHE A 234 -4.84 -22.93 2.18
C PHE A 234 -6.35 -22.68 2.24
N LYS A 235 -6.90 -21.80 1.40
CA LYS A 235 -8.34 -21.60 1.32
C LYS A 235 -9.06 -22.91 0.99
N THR A 236 -8.60 -23.65 -0.01
CA THR A 236 -9.16 -24.96 -0.36
C THR A 236 -8.91 -25.99 0.74
N GLY A 237 -7.69 -26.08 1.26
CA GLY A 237 -7.29 -27.06 2.26
C GLY A 237 -8.08 -26.89 3.56
N LEU A 238 -8.10 -25.70 4.14
CA LEU A 238 -8.79 -25.41 5.40
C LEU A 238 -10.30 -25.65 5.30
N LEU A 239 -10.94 -25.24 4.19
CA LEU A 239 -12.37 -25.50 3.99
C LEU A 239 -12.67 -27.00 3.88
N ARG A 240 -11.79 -27.79 3.26
CA ARG A 240 -11.98 -29.24 3.16
C ARG A 240 -11.68 -29.97 4.45
N LEU A 241 -10.70 -29.52 5.25
CA LEU A 241 -10.37 -30.12 6.54
C LEU A 241 -11.55 -30.10 7.52
N ILE A 242 -12.46 -29.14 7.39
CA ILE A 242 -13.67 -29.05 8.21
C ILE A 242 -14.93 -29.62 7.53
N ALA A 243 -14.83 -30.07 6.28
CA ALA A 243 -15.98 -30.54 5.52
C ALA A 243 -16.42 -31.95 5.96
N ASP A 244 -17.73 -32.18 5.95
CA ASP A 244 -18.34 -33.50 6.14
C ASP A 244 -18.27 -34.29 4.83
N GLN A 245 -17.08 -34.79 4.50
CA GLN A 245 -16.81 -35.59 3.31
C GLN A 245 -16.20 -36.94 3.70
N PRO A 246 -16.76 -38.08 3.27
CA PRO A 246 -16.27 -39.40 3.66
C PRO A 246 -14.78 -39.63 3.40
N LYS A 247 -14.25 -39.11 2.28
CA LYS A 247 -12.83 -39.22 1.93
C LYS A 247 -11.93 -38.41 2.87
N VAL A 248 -12.36 -37.22 3.27
CA VAL A 248 -11.61 -36.36 4.21
C VAL A 248 -11.63 -37.01 5.60
N GLN A 249 -12.79 -37.46 6.07
CA GLN A 249 -12.93 -38.17 7.36
C GLN A 249 -12.08 -39.44 7.41
N ALA A 250 -12.07 -40.23 6.34
CA ALA A 250 -11.24 -41.43 6.26
C ALA A 250 -9.74 -41.10 6.35
N ALA A 251 -9.28 -40.06 5.64
CA ALA A 251 -7.89 -39.62 5.69
C ALA A 251 -7.49 -39.05 7.06
N LEU A 252 -8.36 -38.22 7.66
CA LEU A 252 -8.13 -37.71 9.02
C LEU A 252 -8.09 -38.84 10.05
N LYS A 253 -8.99 -39.82 9.95
CA LYS A 253 -8.98 -41.02 10.81
C LYS A 253 -7.71 -41.85 10.62
N ALA A 254 -7.21 -42.00 9.39
CA ALA A 254 -5.95 -42.67 9.12
C ALA A 254 -4.74 -41.96 9.76
N LEU A 255 -4.81 -40.64 9.90
CA LEU A 255 -3.82 -39.81 10.60
C LEU A 255 -4.07 -39.71 12.12
N GLY A 256 -5.13 -40.32 12.65
CA GLY A 256 -5.51 -40.21 14.05
C GLY A 256 -6.04 -38.83 14.47
N VAL A 257 -6.48 -38.00 13.51
CA VAL A 257 -7.00 -36.65 13.76
C VAL A 257 -8.53 -36.65 13.77
N SER A 258 -9.12 -36.01 14.78
CA SER A 258 -10.57 -35.81 14.88
C SER A 258 -10.97 -34.40 14.48
N GLN A 259 -12.07 -34.28 13.72
CA GLN A 259 -12.71 -32.99 13.41
C GLN A 259 -13.50 -32.44 14.59
N THR A 260 -13.99 -33.30 15.48
CA THR A 260 -14.80 -32.91 16.64
C THR A 260 -14.02 -33.02 17.94
N ASP A 261 -14.39 -32.17 18.90
CA ASP A 261 -13.92 -32.25 20.28
C ASP A 261 -14.67 -33.34 21.07
N VAL A 262 -14.33 -33.46 22.36
CA VAL A 262 -14.92 -34.46 23.28
C VAL A 262 -16.44 -34.27 23.49
N ASN A 263 -16.98 -33.09 23.19
CA ASN A 263 -18.40 -32.78 23.30
C ASN A 263 -19.13 -32.94 21.95
N GLY A 264 -18.43 -33.41 20.91
CA GLY A 264 -18.98 -33.55 19.55
C GLY A 264 -19.06 -32.25 18.77
N LYS A 265 -18.49 -31.14 19.26
CA LYS A 265 -18.48 -29.86 18.54
C LYS A 265 -17.32 -29.83 17.55
N LEU A 266 -17.56 -29.27 16.36
CA LEU A 266 -16.50 -29.07 15.35
C LEU A 266 -15.39 -28.17 15.93
N ARG A 267 -14.14 -28.64 15.80
CA ARG A 267 -12.92 -27.92 16.22
C ARG A 267 -12.59 -26.81 15.22
N SER A 268 -11.69 -25.91 15.62
CA SER A 268 -11.20 -24.88 14.69
C SER A 268 -10.41 -25.51 13.55
N GLY A 269 -10.49 -24.92 12.35
CA GLY A 269 -9.70 -25.37 11.20
C GLY A 269 -8.20 -25.29 11.48
N LYS A 270 -7.76 -24.32 12.28
CA LYS A 270 -6.39 -24.22 12.80
C LYS A 270 -5.97 -25.46 13.56
N ASP A 271 -6.72 -25.86 14.58
CA ASP A 271 -6.31 -26.97 15.44
C ASP A 271 -6.28 -28.29 14.65
N ILE A 272 -7.25 -28.48 13.75
CA ILE A 272 -7.26 -29.65 12.84
C ILE A 272 -6.04 -29.63 11.92
N MET A 273 -5.70 -28.47 11.33
CA MET A 273 -4.54 -28.35 10.45
C MET A 273 -3.22 -28.63 11.16
N PHE A 274 -3.03 -28.11 12.37
CA PHE A 274 -1.82 -28.36 13.15
C PHE A 274 -1.72 -29.82 13.61
N ASP A 275 -2.83 -30.45 13.97
CA ASP A 275 -2.83 -31.89 14.27
C ASP A 275 -2.49 -32.73 13.03
N VAL A 276 -3.00 -32.36 11.84
CA VAL A 276 -2.61 -33.00 10.58
C VAL A 276 -1.12 -32.82 10.31
N ALA A 277 -0.59 -31.61 10.44
CA ALA A 277 0.83 -31.33 10.25
C ALA A 277 1.71 -32.12 11.24
N LYS A 278 1.25 -32.27 12.49
CA LYS A 278 1.93 -33.07 13.51
C LYS A 278 1.91 -34.57 13.18
N ALA A 279 0.77 -35.12 12.78
CA ALA A 279 0.67 -36.51 12.34
C ALA A 279 1.52 -36.78 11.07
N PHE A 280 1.63 -35.78 10.19
CA PHE A 280 2.46 -35.83 8.99
C PHE A 280 3.95 -36.03 9.28
N GLN A 281 4.44 -35.58 10.44
CA GLN A 281 5.85 -35.74 10.81
C GLN A 281 6.27 -37.20 10.97
N THR A 282 5.33 -38.08 11.32
CA THR A 282 5.57 -39.52 11.52
C THR A 282 5.01 -40.40 10.40
N ALA A 283 4.37 -39.81 9.39
CA ALA A 283 3.78 -40.55 8.27
C ALA A 283 4.86 -40.97 7.24
N GLU A 284 4.70 -42.16 6.65
CA GLU A 284 5.58 -42.64 5.58
C GLU A 284 5.47 -41.76 4.33
N LYS A 285 6.61 -41.52 3.66
CA LYS A 285 6.72 -40.56 2.54
C LYS A 285 5.77 -40.86 1.38
N ASP A 286 5.56 -42.13 1.07
CA ASP A 286 4.66 -42.60 0.01
C ASP A 286 3.18 -42.37 0.33
N GLN A 287 2.81 -42.37 1.62
CA GLN A 287 1.43 -42.12 2.07
C GLN A 287 1.09 -40.63 2.12
N LYS A 288 2.06 -39.75 2.35
CA LYS A 288 1.84 -38.30 2.51
C LYS A 288 1.09 -37.67 1.34
N LEU A 289 1.51 -37.91 0.11
CA LEU A 289 0.87 -37.31 -1.07
C LEU A 289 -0.55 -37.87 -1.27
N PHE A 290 -0.74 -39.17 -1.06
CA PHE A 290 -2.04 -39.81 -1.18
C PHE A 290 -3.04 -39.25 -0.15
N LEU A 291 -2.65 -39.21 1.12
CA LEU A 291 -3.47 -38.68 2.21
C LEU A 291 -3.79 -37.20 1.98
N THR A 292 -2.78 -36.41 1.60
CA THR A 292 -2.98 -34.99 1.28
C THR A 292 -3.98 -34.82 0.13
N THR A 293 -3.89 -35.63 -0.92
CA THR A 293 -4.84 -35.60 -2.04
C THR A 293 -6.28 -35.86 -1.59
N GLN A 294 -6.50 -36.76 -0.63
CA GLN A 294 -7.84 -36.97 -0.08
C GLN A 294 -8.32 -35.76 0.73
N LEU A 295 -7.42 -35.20 1.57
CA LEU A 295 -7.72 -34.07 2.44
C LEU A 295 -8.02 -32.80 1.63
N VAL A 296 -7.15 -32.41 0.71
CA VAL A 296 -7.18 -31.07 0.09
C VAL A 296 -7.47 -31.07 -1.40
N GLY A 297 -7.52 -32.25 -2.03
CA GLY A 297 -7.68 -32.41 -3.47
C GLY A 297 -6.35 -32.36 -4.24
N ILE A 298 -6.33 -32.99 -5.43
CA ILE A 298 -5.11 -33.24 -6.19
C ILE A 298 -4.35 -31.97 -6.59
N GLN A 299 -5.07 -30.88 -6.92
CA GLN A 299 -4.46 -29.64 -7.39
C GLN A 299 -3.65 -28.92 -6.30
N GLN A 300 -4.06 -29.06 -5.03
CA GLN A 300 -3.42 -28.37 -3.91
C GLN A 300 -2.49 -29.30 -3.12
N ALA A 301 -2.44 -30.59 -3.48
CA ALA A 301 -1.76 -31.59 -2.68
C ALA A 301 -0.27 -31.31 -2.51
N GLY A 302 0.45 -30.95 -3.59
CA GLY A 302 1.88 -30.63 -3.50
C GLY A 302 2.17 -29.47 -2.54
N LYS A 303 1.40 -28.38 -2.65
CA LYS A 303 1.55 -27.18 -1.78
C LYS A 303 1.24 -27.49 -0.32
N MET A 304 0.19 -28.27 -0.07
CA MET A 304 -0.20 -28.61 1.29
C MET A 304 0.73 -29.64 1.92
N VAL A 305 1.39 -30.50 1.14
CA VAL A 305 2.49 -31.35 1.65
C VAL A 305 3.62 -30.46 2.20
N GLU A 306 4.05 -29.43 1.46
CA GLU A 306 5.10 -28.50 1.94
C GLU A 306 4.69 -27.81 3.25
N ALA A 307 3.43 -27.39 3.34
CA ALA A 307 2.89 -26.79 4.56
C ALA A 307 2.87 -27.76 5.75
N PHE A 308 2.46 -29.01 5.54
CA PHE A 308 2.35 -30.02 6.59
C PHE A 308 3.73 -30.53 7.04
N ASP A 309 4.65 -30.73 6.10
CA ASP A 309 6.02 -31.16 6.39
C ASP A 309 6.82 -30.05 7.06
N GLY A 310 6.56 -28.78 6.71
CA GLY A 310 7.23 -27.60 7.26
C GLY A 310 6.82 -27.21 8.69
N LEU A 311 6.26 -28.10 9.52
CA LEU A 311 5.72 -27.72 10.84
C LEU A 311 6.73 -26.98 11.73
N ASP A 312 7.97 -27.47 11.84
CA ASP A 312 9.01 -26.82 12.64
C ASP A 312 9.31 -25.40 12.11
N LYS A 313 9.31 -25.24 10.79
CA LYS A 313 9.46 -23.94 10.15
C LYS A 313 8.26 -23.04 10.48
N VAL A 314 7.03 -23.54 10.36
CA VAL A 314 5.82 -22.80 10.71
C VAL A 314 5.91 -22.30 12.15
N LEU A 315 6.33 -23.13 13.10
CA LEU A 315 6.48 -22.71 14.51
C LEU A 315 7.58 -21.64 14.68
N GLY A 316 8.71 -21.77 14.00
CA GLY A 316 9.76 -20.74 13.99
C GLY A 316 9.29 -19.40 13.40
N VAL A 317 8.50 -19.44 12.31
CA VAL A 317 7.93 -18.23 11.70
C VAL A 317 6.96 -17.54 12.65
N VAL A 318 6.16 -18.30 13.42
CA VAL A 318 5.28 -17.72 14.45
C VAL A 318 6.10 -16.97 15.50
N GLU A 319 7.20 -17.56 15.98
CA GLU A 319 8.07 -16.91 16.97
C GLU A 319 8.69 -15.62 16.42
N ILE A 320 9.17 -15.62 15.18
CA ILE A 320 9.68 -14.41 14.50
C ILE A 320 8.58 -13.35 14.39
N GLY A 321 7.40 -13.74 13.94
CA GLY A 321 6.25 -12.84 13.83
C GLY A 321 5.86 -12.20 15.16
N MET A 322 5.88 -12.95 16.26
CA MET A 322 5.57 -12.44 17.60
C MET A 322 6.63 -11.43 18.12
N ASN A 323 7.87 -11.50 17.62
CA ASN A 323 8.98 -10.63 18.02
C ASN A 323 9.33 -9.57 16.95
N SER A 324 8.40 -9.31 16.03
CA SER A 324 8.63 -8.49 14.83
C SER A 324 8.48 -6.98 15.04
N ALA A 325 8.05 -6.55 16.22
CA ALA A 325 7.64 -5.16 16.48
C ALA A 325 8.71 -4.12 16.09
N GLY A 326 8.30 -3.18 15.25
CA GLY A 326 9.14 -2.08 14.75
C GLY A 326 10.14 -2.48 13.66
N SER A 327 10.09 -3.71 13.14
CA SER A 327 10.96 -4.14 12.03
C SER A 327 10.67 -3.35 10.75
N ILE A 328 9.39 -3.14 10.39
CA ILE A 328 9.02 -2.39 9.18
C ILE A 328 9.49 -0.93 9.25
N THR A 329 9.45 -0.33 10.43
CA THR A 329 9.89 1.05 10.62
C THR A 329 11.39 1.21 10.35
N LYS A 330 12.20 0.21 10.75
CA LYS A 330 13.65 0.20 10.49
C LYS A 330 13.93 0.02 9.01
N GLU A 331 13.26 -0.92 8.35
CA GLU A 331 13.43 -1.18 6.92
C GLU A 331 13.05 0.03 6.07
N VAL A 332 11.88 0.63 6.35
CA VAL A 332 11.42 1.83 5.64
C VAL A 332 12.39 2.99 5.84
N ALA A 333 12.88 3.22 7.05
CA ALA A 333 13.86 4.28 7.31
C ALA A 333 15.16 4.09 6.50
N LEU A 334 15.63 2.85 6.38
CA LEU A 334 16.82 2.51 5.58
C LEU A 334 16.59 2.79 4.09
N ARG A 335 15.47 2.33 3.54
CA ARG A 335 15.13 2.52 2.12
C ARG A 335 14.81 3.96 1.74
N LEU A 336 14.16 4.69 2.63
CA LEU A 336 13.90 6.12 2.47
C LEU A 336 15.20 6.96 2.42
N ALA A 337 16.33 6.43 2.86
CA ALA A 337 17.64 7.08 2.75
C ALA A 337 18.36 6.78 1.41
N SER A 338 17.77 5.93 0.55
CA SER A 338 18.36 5.57 -0.73
C SER A 338 18.39 6.73 -1.73
N ALA A 339 19.36 6.67 -2.66
CA ALA A 339 19.48 7.64 -3.74
C ALA A 339 18.28 7.61 -4.71
N GLU A 340 17.69 6.44 -4.90
CA GLU A 340 16.49 6.27 -5.72
C GLU A 340 15.30 7.05 -5.15
N VAL A 341 15.01 6.86 -3.85
CA VAL A 341 13.97 7.64 -3.18
C VAL A 341 14.30 9.14 -3.21
N ALA A 342 15.57 9.53 -3.08
CA ALA A 342 15.96 10.94 -3.21
C ALA A 342 15.65 11.53 -4.59
N VAL A 343 15.84 10.75 -5.67
CA VAL A 343 15.47 11.17 -7.04
C VAL A 343 13.94 11.25 -7.18
N ASN A 344 13.20 10.29 -6.64
CA ASN A 344 11.74 10.31 -6.69
C ASN A 344 11.18 11.51 -5.92
N ARG A 345 11.67 11.78 -4.70
CA ARG A 345 11.36 13.00 -3.92
C ARG A 345 11.64 14.28 -4.70
N PHE A 346 12.74 14.35 -5.44
CA PHE A 346 13.03 15.51 -6.29
C PHE A 346 11.98 15.69 -7.39
N LYS A 347 11.61 14.61 -8.09
CA LYS A 347 10.56 14.63 -9.13
C LYS A 347 9.24 15.11 -8.55
N VAL A 348 8.74 14.45 -7.50
CA VAL A 348 7.44 14.82 -6.89
C VAL A 348 7.49 16.18 -6.20
N GLY A 349 8.66 16.64 -5.76
CA GLY A 349 8.82 18.01 -5.28
C GLY A 349 8.55 19.06 -6.37
N TRP A 350 8.93 18.76 -7.62
CA TRP A 350 8.58 19.60 -8.77
C TRP A 350 7.09 19.50 -9.11
N GLU A 351 6.49 18.31 -9.00
CA GLU A 351 5.04 18.14 -9.16
C GLU A 351 4.26 18.94 -8.11
N ASN A 352 4.67 18.87 -6.84
CA ASN A 352 4.05 19.60 -5.74
C ASN A 352 4.20 21.12 -5.91
N LEU A 353 5.36 21.60 -6.39
CA LEU A 353 5.53 23.00 -6.75
C LEU A 353 4.57 23.41 -7.88
N ALA A 354 4.46 22.58 -8.91
CA ALA A 354 3.57 22.81 -10.05
C ALA A 354 2.09 22.85 -9.63
N ILE A 355 1.67 21.99 -8.69
CA ILE A 355 0.33 22.02 -8.08
C ILE A 355 0.08 23.39 -7.43
N VAL A 356 0.97 23.83 -6.55
CA VAL A 356 0.81 25.09 -5.80
C VAL A 356 0.79 26.31 -6.72
N VAL A 357 1.67 26.35 -7.72
CA VAL A 357 1.72 27.41 -8.73
C VAL A 357 0.46 27.40 -9.59
N GLY A 358 0.01 26.22 -10.00
CA GLY A 358 -1.21 26.05 -10.77
C GLY A 358 -2.46 26.48 -10.00
N ASP A 359 -2.52 26.18 -8.70
CA ASP A 359 -3.65 26.58 -7.84
C ASP A 359 -3.80 28.11 -7.80
N GLN A 360 -2.69 28.83 -7.63
CA GLN A 360 -2.68 30.30 -7.67
C GLN A 360 -3.10 30.85 -9.03
N PHE A 361 -2.59 30.25 -10.11
CA PHE A 361 -2.94 30.66 -11.46
C PHE A 361 -4.43 30.44 -11.77
N ARG A 362 -4.99 29.28 -11.41
CA ARG A 362 -6.42 29.00 -11.58
C ARG A 362 -7.27 30.00 -10.80
N ALA A 363 -6.93 30.28 -9.54
CA ALA A 363 -7.67 31.24 -8.72
C ALA A 363 -7.71 32.63 -9.39
N ALA A 364 -6.55 33.12 -9.85
CA ALA A 364 -6.46 34.40 -10.56
C ALA A 364 -7.22 34.39 -11.90
N ALA A 365 -7.21 33.27 -12.63
CA ALA A 365 -7.97 33.13 -13.88
C ALA A 365 -9.49 33.13 -13.63
N THR A 366 -9.97 32.44 -12.59
CA THR A 366 -11.39 32.45 -12.20
C THR A 366 -11.84 33.85 -11.80
N GLU A 367 -11.06 34.56 -10.97
CA GLU A 367 -11.36 35.93 -10.56
C GLU A 367 -11.42 36.89 -11.77
N ALA A 368 -10.51 36.75 -12.73
CA ALA A 368 -10.51 37.55 -13.95
C ALA A 368 -11.73 37.28 -14.84
N ILE A 369 -12.21 36.03 -14.90
CA ILE A 369 -13.42 35.66 -15.63
C ILE A 369 -14.66 36.23 -14.93
N GLU A 370 -14.78 36.08 -13.61
CA GLU A 370 -15.92 36.59 -12.84
C GLU A 370 -15.97 38.13 -12.84
N GLY A 371 -14.82 38.79 -12.68
CA GLY A 371 -14.71 40.25 -12.76
C GLY A 371 -14.93 40.81 -14.17
N GLY A 372 -14.66 40.02 -15.22
CA GLY A 372 -14.94 40.38 -16.61
C GLY A 372 -16.39 40.17 -17.03
N VAL A 373 -17.15 39.36 -16.30
CA VAL A 373 -18.60 39.14 -16.50
C VAL A 373 -19.45 40.18 -15.73
N ALA A 374 -18.84 40.91 -14.78
CA ALA A 374 -19.48 41.96 -13.98
C ALA A 374 -19.41 43.38 -14.61
N ILE A 375 -19.08 43.50 -15.90
CA ILE A 375 -19.11 44.74 -16.70
C ILE A 375 -20.07 44.53 -17.86
#